data_AF-A0A957ER64-F1
#
_entry.id   AF-A0A957ER64-F1
#
_cell.length_a   1.000
_cell.length_b   1.000
_cell.length_c   1.000
_cell.angle_alpha   90.00
_cell.angle_beta   90.00
_cell.angle_gamma   90.00
#
_symmetry.space_group_name_H-M   'P 1'
#
loop_
_entity.id
_entity.type
_entity.pdbx_description
1 polymer ?
#
loop_
_entity_poly.entity_id
_entity_poly.type
_entity_poly.pdbx_seq_one_letter_code
_entity_poly.pdbx_strand_id
1 'polypeptide(L)' 'MKNEYKAFLLRLQRNQGSDHWRVTIQNAHTGEITRFANEYEMLRFLTHLLANVTDELDSQQLKGQA' A
#
# COMPACT_ATOMS: atom_id res chain seq x y z
N MET A 1 4.59 21.94 -5.03
CA MET A 1 4.03 20.60 -5.26
C MET A 1 3.15 20.25 -4.09
N LYS A 2 1.88 19.87 -4.30
CA LYS A 2 1.09 19.31 -3.21
C LYS A 2 1.70 17.95 -2.91
N ASN A 3 2.33 17.79 -1.75
CA ASN A 3 2.66 16.47 -1.24
C ASN A 3 1.33 15.71 -1.15
N GLU A 4 1.09 14.78 -2.08
CA GLU A 4 -0.08 13.92 -2.03
C GLU A 4 0.02 13.11 -0.74
N TYR A 5 -0.78 13.49 0.24
CA TYR A 5 -0.80 12.85 1.53
C TYR A 5 -1.36 11.43 1.36
N LYS A 6 -0.45 10.45 1.29
CA LYS A 6 -0.79 9.03 1.15
C LYS A 6 -1.05 8.45 2.55
N ALA A 7 -2.32 8.41 2.95
CA ALA A 7 -2.76 7.77 4.19
C ALA A 7 -3.51 6.48 3.88
N PHE A 8 -3.02 5.36 4.42
CA PHE A 8 -3.62 4.05 4.23
C PHE A 8 -4.03 3.41 5.56
N LEU A 9 -5.22 2.82 5.59
CA LEU A 9 -5.68 1.96 6.67
C LEU A 9 -5.50 0.50 6.27
N LEU A 10 -4.66 -0.23 7.00
CA LEU A 10 -4.48 -1.67 6.84
C LEU A 10 -5.32 -2.41 7.90
N ARG A 11 -6.18 -3.32 7.45
CA ARG A 11 -6.99 -4.18 8.33
C ARG A 11 -6.68 -5.64 8.03
N LEU A 12 -6.30 -6.39 9.07
CA LEU A 12 -6.15 -7.84 9.03
C LEU A 12 -7.25 -8.48 9.88
N GLN A 13 -7.97 -9.44 9.31
CA GLN A 13 -9.00 -10.20 10.00
C GLN A 13 -8.80 -11.70 9.75
N ARG A 14 -8.73 -12.48 10.83
CA ARG A 14 -8.72 -13.94 10.77
C ARG A 14 -9.99 -14.47 11.41
N ASN A 15 -10.73 -15.27 10.66
CA ASN A 15 -11.92 -15.94 11.18
C ASN A 15 -11.53 -17.28 11.82
N GLN A 16 -12.34 -17.73 12.79
CA GLN A 16 -12.15 -19.03 13.41
C GLN A 16 -12.19 -20.14 12.35
N GLY A 17 -11.20 -21.03 12.36
CA GLY A 17 -11.07 -22.13 11.39
C GLY A 17 -10.47 -21.73 10.04
N SER A 18 -10.00 -20.49 9.86
CA SER A 18 -9.28 -20.08 8.66
C SER A 18 -7.76 -20.12 8.88
N ASP A 19 -7.04 -20.67 7.91
CA ASP A 19 -5.58 -20.72 7.91
C ASP A 19 -4.93 -19.40 7.46
N HIS A 20 -5.72 -18.48 6.89
CA HIS A 20 -5.23 -17.24 6.30
C HIS A 20 -5.92 -16.00 6.89
N TRP A 21 -5.22 -14.88 6.81
CA TRP A 21 -5.77 -13.56 7.13
C TRP A 21 -6.46 -12.97 5.91
N ARG A 22 -7.72 -12.58 6.03
CA ARG A 22 -8.28 -11.62 5.07
C ARG A 22 -7.68 -10.26 5.34
N VAL A 23 -7.18 -9.62 4.30
CA VAL A 23 -6.54 -8.32 4.43
C VAL A 23 -7.27 -7.29 3.58
N THR A 24 -7.36 -6.06 4.09
CA THR A 24 -7.93 -4.94 3.36
C THR A 24 -7.03 -3.72 3.53
N ILE A 25 -6.74 -3.04 2.44
CA ILE A 25 -6.05 -1.75 2.42
C ILE A 25 -7.05 -0.71 1.91
N GLN A 26 -7.23 0.37 2.66
CA GLN A 26 -8.07 1.49 2.26
C GLN A 26 -7.21 2.75 2.14
N ASN A 27 -7.27 3.45 1.02
CA ASN A 27 -6.76 4.80 0.90
C ASN A 27 -7.75 5.74 1.59
N ALA A 28 -7.34 6.36 2.70
CA ALA A 28 -8.21 7.23 3.49
C ALA A 28 -8.59 8.53 2.77
N HIS A 29 -7.79 8.94 1.77
CA HIS A 29 -8.05 10.14 0.99
C HIS A 29 -9.03 9.89 -0.18
N THR A 30 -8.84 8.82 -0.94
CA THR A 30 -9.69 8.51 -2.12
C THR A 30 -10.88 7.61 -1.79
N GLY A 31 -10.85 6.93 -0.65
CA GLY A 31 -11.82 5.91 -0.28
C GLY A 31 -11.67 4.59 -1.05
N GLU A 32 -10.63 4.45 -1.88
CA GLU A 32 -10.33 3.21 -2.60
C GLU A 32 -10.01 2.07 -1.63
N ILE A 33 -10.56 0.88 -1.90
CA ILE A 33 -10.41 -0.31 -1.05
C ILE A 33 -9.91 -1.49 -1.87
N THR A 34 -8.74 -2.00 -1.51
CA THR A 34 -8.17 -3.23 -2.06
C THR A 34 -8.32 -4.36 -1.04
N ARG A 35 -8.79 -5.52 -1.47
CA ARG A 35 -9.01 -6.70 -0.63
C ARG A 35 -8.12 -7.84 -1.09
N PHE A 36 -7.61 -8.61 -0.15
CA PHE A 36 -6.74 -9.76 -0.39
C PHE A 36 -7.31 -10.99 0.30
N ALA A 37 -7.22 -12.14 -0.37
CA ALA A 37 -7.72 -13.39 0.17
C ALA A 37 -6.81 -13.94 1.29
N ASN A 38 -5.53 -13.57 1.27
CA ASN A 38 -4.51 -13.99 2.22
C ASN A 38 -3.43 -12.89 2.39
N GLU A 39 -2.60 -13.05 3.40
CA GLU A 39 -1.48 -12.16 3.72
C GLU A 39 -0.38 -12.13 2.65
N TYR A 40 -0.16 -13.22 1.91
CA TYR A 40 0.89 -13.30 0.89
C TYR A 40 0.60 -12.39 -0.30
N GLU A 41 -0.65 -12.35 -0.76
CA GLU A 41 -1.10 -11.44 -1.82
C GLU A 41 -0.91 -9.98 -1.40
N MET A 42 -1.26 -9.66 -0.16
CA MET A 42 -1.07 -8.31 0.39
C MET A 42 0.40 -7.93 0.46
N LEU A 43 1.28 -8.81 0.93
CA LEU A 43 2.71 -8.54 0.99
C LEU A 43 3.29 -8.30 -0.41
N ARG A 44 2.92 -9.11 -1.40
CA ARG A 44 3.34 -8.90 -2.81
C ARG A 44 2.89 -7.54 -3.35
N PHE A 45 1.66 -7.12 -3.02
CA PHE A 45 1.13 -5.82 -3.40
C PHE A 45 1.92 -4.68 -2.73
N LEU A 46 2.16 -4.77 -1.41
CA LEU A 46 2.91 -3.75 -0.67
C LEU A 46 4.34 -3.62 -1.18
N THR A 47 5.03 -4.73 -1.48
CA THR A 47 6.38 -4.67 -2.05
C THR A 47 6.41 -3.94 -3.39
N HIS A 48 5.43 -4.19 -4.28
CA HIS A 48 5.33 -3.45 -5.55
C HIS A 48 5.02 -1.97 -5.33
N LEU A 49 4.07 -1.67 -4.43
CA LEU A 49 3.71 -0.30 -4.11
C LEU A 49 4.92 0.48 -3.57
N LEU A 50 5.68 -0.12 -2.65
CA LEU A 50 6.86 0.51 -2.06
C LEU A 50 8.00 0.67 -3.06
N ALA A 51 8.25 -0.31 -3.93
CA ALA A 51 9.26 -0.21 -4.98
C ALA A 51 8.97 0.97 -5.93
N ASN A 52 7.72 1.12 -6.35
CA ASN A 52 7.31 2.23 -7.22
C ASN A 52 7.38 3.58 -6.49
N VAL A 53 7.13 3.61 -5.18
CA VAL A 53 7.27 4.84 -4.37
C VAL A 53 8.73 5.24 -4.23
N THR A 54 9.66 4.30 -4.05
CA THR A 54 11.10 4.60 -4.03
C THR A 54 11.60 5.16 -5.36
N ASP A 55 11.19 4.59 -6.49
CA ASP A 55 11.60 5.07 -7.82
C ASP A 55 11.10 6.50 -8.10
N GLU A 56 9.87 6.83 -7.66
CA GLU A 56 9.30 8.18 -7.76
C GLU A 56 10.06 9.19 -6.88
N LEU A 57 10.48 8.80 -5.67
CA LEU A 57 11.22 9.66 -4.75
C LEU A 57 12.64 9.94 -5.25
N ASP A 58 13.34 8.92 -5.77
CA ASP A 58 14.70 9.07 -6.33
C ASP A 58 14.69 9.97 -7.57
N SER A 59 13.67 9.82 -8.43
CA SER A 59 13.48 10.65 -9.62
C SER A 59 13.18 12.12 -9.30
N GLN A 60 12.57 12.40 -8.15
CA GLN A 60 12.28 13.77 -7.70
C GLN A 60 13.48 14.45 -7.03
N GLN A 61 14.32 13.70 -6.31
CA GLN A 61 15.57 14.24 -5.75
C GLN A 61 16.56 14.68 -6.83
N LEU A 62 16.66 13.94 -7.94
CA LEU A 62 17.54 14.30 -9.07
C LEU A 62 17.10 15.58 -9.81
N LYS A 63 15.81 15.92 -9.80
CA LYS A 63 15.28 17.14 -10.44
C LYS A 63 15.42 18.39 -9.58
N GLY A 64 15.64 18.25 -8.27
CA GLY A 64 15.82 19.37 -7.34
C GLY A 64 17.25 19.90 -7.25
N GLN A 65 18.22 19.26 -7.93
CA GLN A 65 19.64 19.62 -7.91
C GLN A 65 20.17 20.14 -9.27
N ALA A 66 19.28 20.36 -10.25
CA ALA A 66 19.61 20.88 -11.58
C ALA A 66 19.26 22.36 -11.72
#